data_AF-C1F3E9-F1
#
_entry.id   AF-C1F3E9-F1
#
_cell.length_a   1.000
_cell.length_b   1.000
_cell.length_c   1.000
_cell.angle_alpha   90.00
_cell.angle_beta   90.00
_cell.angle_gamma   90.00
#
_symmetry.space_group_name_H-M   'P 1'
#
loop_
_entity.id
_entity.type
_entity.pdbx_description
1 polymer ?
#
loop_
_entity_poly.entity_id
_entity_poly.type
_entity_poly.pdbx_seq_one_letter_code
_entity_poly.pdbx_strand_id
1 'polypeptide(L)'
;MEPMLFKTHGKREILDITDSIQKRLSSRAAGSGICFLNVLHTTAALTTADLDPGTDLDMLDAFEAMVPHLHYRHPHNPEHVPDHILSALIGTAVTIPCSQGQLVLGTWQRIILVELDGPRTRQVVCNFLPLPD
;
A
#
# COMPACT_ATOMS: atom_id res chain seq x y z
N MET A 1 -7.08 -0.05 17.39
CA MET A 1 -7.84 0.51 16.24
C MET A 1 -7.99 -0.61 15.23
N GLU A 2 -9.20 -0.90 14.74
CA GLU A 2 -9.43 -2.05 13.87
C GLU A 2 -8.84 -1.82 12.46
N PRO A 3 -7.96 -2.72 11.96
CA PRO A 3 -7.39 -2.60 10.63
C PRO A 3 -8.47 -2.80 9.55
N MET A 4 -8.27 -2.18 8.40
CA MET A 4 -9.00 -2.48 7.18
C MET A 4 -8.43 -3.75 6.56
N LEU A 5 -9.31 -4.63 6.06
CA LEU A 5 -8.94 -5.90 5.45
C LEU A 5 -9.07 -5.81 3.94
N PHE A 6 -8.01 -6.18 3.22
CA PHE A 6 -7.97 -6.23 1.76
C PHE A 6 -7.59 -7.63 1.32
N LYS A 7 -8.41 -8.25 0.47
CA LYS A 7 -8.16 -9.60 -0.05
C LYS A 7 -7.42 -9.49 -1.37
N THR A 8 -6.35 -10.25 -1.51
CA THR A 8 -5.57 -10.39 -2.74
C THR A 8 -5.77 -11.80 -3.30
N HIS A 9 -5.66 -11.91 -4.61
CA HIS A 9 -5.98 -13.09 -5.42
C HIS A 9 -4.76 -13.59 -6.21
N GLY A 10 -3.83 -12.70 -6.57
CA GLY A 10 -2.58 -13.06 -7.25
C GLY A 10 -1.43 -13.33 -6.29
N LYS A 11 -0.38 -14.01 -6.77
CA LYS A 11 0.91 -14.08 -6.05
C LYS A 11 1.52 -12.70 -5.90
N ARG A 12 1.45 -11.91 -6.96
CA ARG A 12 1.71 -10.47 -6.97
C ARG A 12 0.52 -9.76 -7.58
N GLU A 13 0.15 -8.62 -7.02
CA GLU A 13 -1.05 -7.90 -7.39
C GLU A 13 -0.94 -6.45 -6.93
N ILE A 14 -1.53 -5.53 -7.68
CA ILE A 14 -1.72 -4.15 -7.23
C ILE A 14 -3.20 -3.93 -7.02
N LEU A 15 -3.56 -3.48 -5.83
CA LEU A 15 -4.93 -3.16 -5.48
C LEU A 15 -5.04 -1.65 -5.26
N ASP A 16 -5.90 -0.99 -6.03
CA ASP A 16 -6.33 0.37 -5.72
C ASP A 16 -7.23 0.35 -4.48
N ILE A 17 -6.77 0.98 -3.41
CA ILE A 17 -7.51 1.07 -2.15
C ILE A 17 -8.04 2.48 -1.87
N THR A 18 -7.87 3.42 -2.81
CA THR A 18 -8.16 4.85 -2.64
C THR A 18 -9.57 5.09 -2.10
N ASP A 19 -10.60 4.54 -2.77
CA ASP A 19 -12.00 4.78 -2.41
C ASP A 19 -12.35 4.17 -1.05
N SER A 20 -11.71 3.05 -0.71
CA SER A 20 -11.89 2.41 0.59
C SER A 20 -11.34 3.29 1.72
N ILE A 21 -10.18 3.91 1.49
CA ILE A 21 -9.59 4.87 2.45
C ILE A 21 -10.44 6.13 2.55
N GLN A 22 -10.87 6.71 1.43
CA GLN A 22 -11.75 7.89 1.41
C GLN A 22 -13.03 7.63 2.20
N LYS A 23 -13.66 6.47 2.01
CA LYS A 23 -14.86 6.05 2.75
C LYS A 23 -14.59 5.91 4.25
N ARG A 24 -13.43 5.38 4.64
CA ARG A 24 -13.02 5.22 6.06
C ARG A 24 -12.81 6.56 6.75
N LEU A 25 -12.29 7.57 6.04
CA LEU A 25 -12.15 8.93 6.58
C LEU A 25 -13.50 9.64 6.70
N SER A 26 -14.34 9.51 5.66
CA SER A 26 -15.67 10.13 5.61
C SER A 26 -16.57 9.62 6.74
N SER A 27 -16.54 8.32 7.06
CA SER A 27 -17.33 7.74 8.16
C SER A 27 -16.91 8.22 9.56
N ARG A 28 -15.73 8.84 9.68
CA ARG A 28 -15.21 9.42 10.93
C ARG A 28 -15.42 10.94 11.01
N ALA A 29 -16.12 11.53 10.04
CA ALA A 29 -16.29 12.98 9.90
C ALA A 29 -14.96 13.73 10.01
N ALA A 30 -13.90 13.18 9.39
CA ALA A 30 -12.58 13.78 9.43
C ALA A 30 -12.61 15.19 8.82
N GLY A 31 -12.01 16.17 9.51
CA GLY A 31 -11.85 17.54 9.01
C GLY A 31 -10.58 17.68 8.15
N SER A 32 -9.86 18.79 8.33
CA SER A 32 -8.53 18.96 7.74
C SER A 32 -7.47 18.30 8.62
N GLY A 33 -6.51 17.61 8.01
CA GLY A 33 -5.53 16.83 8.76
C GLY A 33 -4.61 16.01 7.88
N ILE A 34 -4.03 14.97 8.49
CA ILE A 34 -3.12 14.03 7.86
C ILE A 34 -3.70 12.62 8.01
N CYS A 35 -3.91 11.95 6.88
CA CYS A 35 -4.20 10.53 6.84
C CYS A 35 -2.89 9.74 6.79
N PHE A 36 -2.66 8.90 7.79
CA PHE A 36 -1.50 8.01 7.85
C PHE A 36 -1.98 6.57 7.66
N LEU A 37 -1.44 5.90 6.64
CA LEU A 37 -1.72 4.51 6.33
C LEU A 37 -0.49 3.65 6.57
N ASN A 38 -0.66 2.46 7.14
CA ASN A 38 0.42 1.48 7.28
C ASN A 38 -0.10 0.05 7.08
N VAL A 39 0.56 -0.72 6.21
CA VAL A 39 0.30 -2.15 6.05
C VAL A 39 1.05 -2.93 7.14
N LEU A 40 0.36 -3.88 7.78
CA LEU A 40 0.90 -4.68 8.89
C LEU A 40 1.62 -5.95 8.40
N HIS A 41 2.29 -5.88 7.26
CA HIS A 41 2.87 -7.03 6.57
C HIS A 41 4.21 -6.67 5.96
N THR A 42 5.20 -7.56 6.07
CA THR A 42 6.56 -7.37 5.55
C THR A 42 6.75 -7.89 4.12
N THR A 43 5.70 -8.43 3.51
CA THR A 43 5.65 -8.88 2.10
C THR A 43 4.52 -8.19 1.34
N ALA A 44 4.15 -7.00 1.79
CA ALA A 44 3.26 -6.09 1.08
C ALA A 44 3.76 -4.66 1.31
N ALA A 45 3.37 -3.74 0.44
CA ALA A 45 3.76 -2.34 0.52
C ALA A 45 2.59 -1.40 0.25
N LEU A 46 2.76 -0.14 0.64
CA LEU A 46 1.85 0.94 0.32
C LEU A 46 2.61 2.03 -0.42
N THR A 47 2.05 2.50 -1.53
CA THR A 47 2.60 3.65 -2.25
C THR A 47 1.48 4.37 -2.99
N THR A 48 1.83 5.40 -3.74
CA THR A 48 0.93 6.00 -4.72
C THR A 48 1.45 5.81 -6.12
N ALA A 49 0.55 5.53 -7.05
CA ALA A 49 0.88 5.37 -8.47
C ALA A 49 -0.26 5.91 -9.35
N ASP A 50 0.05 6.05 -10.63
CA ASP A 50 -0.95 6.18 -11.67
C ASP A 50 -1.36 4.79 -12.14
N LEU A 51 -2.67 4.53 -12.17
CA LEU A 51 -3.22 3.23 -12.52
C LEU A 51 -4.13 3.36 -13.73
N ASP A 52 -3.67 2.79 -14.84
CA ASP A 52 -4.48 2.43 -15.99
C ASP A 52 -4.44 0.90 -16.16
N PRO A 53 -5.45 0.28 -16.81
CA PRO A 53 -5.43 -1.15 -17.05
C PRO A 53 -4.13 -1.59 -17.75
N GLY A 54 -3.33 -2.42 -17.07
CA GLY A 54 -2.05 -2.94 -17.58
C GLY A 54 -0.81 -2.19 -17.08
N THR A 55 -0.92 -0.93 -16.63
CA THR A 55 0.26 -0.22 -16.06
C THR A 55 0.67 -0.77 -14.70
N ASP A 56 -0.26 -1.43 -14.03
CA ASP A 56 -0.01 -2.22 -12.83
C ASP A 56 0.99 -3.36 -13.11
N LEU A 57 0.84 -4.06 -14.24
CA LEU A 57 1.76 -5.14 -14.62
C LEU A 57 3.18 -4.59 -14.91
N ASP A 58 3.28 -3.47 -15.63
CA ASP A 58 4.57 -2.83 -15.90
C ASP A 58 5.31 -2.47 -14.60
N MET A 59 4.56 -2.02 -13.58
CA MET A 59 5.14 -1.69 -12.28
C MET A 59 5.64 -2.94 -11.53
N LEU A 60 4.89 -4.05 -11.57
CA LEU A 60 5.32 -5.31 -10.96
C LEU A 60 6.56 -5.89 -11.67
N ASP A 61 6.60 -5.84 -12.99
CA ASP A 61 7.74 -6.28 -13.79
C ASP A 61 8.98 -5.43 -13.50
N ALA A 62 8.82 -4.10 -13.41
CA ALA A 62 9.90 -3.20 -13.04
C ALA A 62 10.43 -3.47 -11.63
N PHE A 63 9.55 -3.71 -10.65
CA PHE A 63 9.96 -4.07 -9.30
C PHE A 63 10.75 -5.38 -9.29
N GLU A 64 10.28 -6.42 -9.97
CA GLU A 64 11.02 -7.68 -10.05
C GLU A 64 12.42 -7.50 -10.64
N ALA A 65 12.55 -6.73 -11.71
CA ALA A 65 13.83 -6.45 -12.35
C ALA A 65 14.81 -5.69 -11.45
N MET A 66 14.33 -4.94 -10.44
CA MET A 66 15.17 -4.22 -9.49
C MET A 66 15.73 -5.12 -8.38
N VAL A 67 15.21 -6.33 -8.18
CA VAL A 67 15.67 -7.22 -7.11
C VAL A 67 16.85 -8.06 -7.60
N PRO A 68 18.01 -8.03 -6.91
CA PRO A 68 19.16 -8.81 -7.32
C PRO A 68 18.94 -10.31 -7.04
N HIS A 69 19.19 -11.17 -8.02
CA HIS A 69 19.16 -12.62 -7.81
C HIS A 69 20.39 -13.10 -7.02
N LEU A 70 20.25 -13.21 -5.70
CA LEU A 70 21.31 -13.61 -4.79
C LEU A 70 20.99 -14.94 -4.10
N HIS A 71 22.02 -15.61 -3.58
CA HIS A 71 21.84 -16.69 -2.60
C HIS A 71 21.46 -16.10 -1.24
N TYR A 72 20.18 -15.85 -1.04
CA TYR A 72 19.68 -15.27 0.20
C TYR A 72 19.86 -16.23 1.39
N ARG A 73 20.26 -15.69 2.54
CA ARG A 73 20.60 -16.44 3.76
C ARG A 73 19.42 -16.66 4.70
N HIS A 74 18.21 -16.29 4.29
CA HIS A 74 17.09 -16.17 5.20
C HIS A 74 16.67 -17.54 5.76
N PRO A 75 16.59 -17.71 7.09
CA PRO A 75 16.58 -19.04 7.72
C PRO A 75 15.26 -19.80 7.55
N HIS A 76 14.15 -19.08 7.33
CA HIS A 76 12.82 -19.69 7.20
C HIS A 76 12.50 -20.06 5.76
N ASN A 77 12.44 -19.08 4.87
CA ASN A 77 12.34 -19.30 3.44
C ASN A 77 13.16 -18.25 2.64
N PRO A 78 14.30 -18.63 2.05
CA PRO A 78 15.08 -17.77 1.15
C PRO A 78 14.30 -17.24 -0.06
N GLU A 79 13.30 -17.97 -0.54
CA GLU A 79 12.53 -17.61 -1.74
C GLU A 79 11.64 -16.39 -1.53
N HIS A 80 11.32 -16.03 -0.28
CA HIS A 80 10.47 -14.88 0.06
C HIS A 80 11.26 -13.60 0.31
N VAL A 81 12.60 -13.68 0.29
CA VAL A 81 13.46 -12.52 0.56
C VAL A 81 13.31 -11.42 -0.49
N PRO A 82 13.14 -11.71 -1.79
CA PRO A 82 12.74 -10.70 -2.78
C PRO A 82 11.53 -9.88 -2.35
N ASP A 83 10.48 -10.54 -1.87
CA ASP A 83 9.22 -9.89 -1.46
C ASP A 83 9.44 -8.95 -0.27
N HIS A 84 10.30 -9.35 0.68
CA HIS A 84 10.71 -8.50 1.80
C HIS A 84 11.54 -7.29 1.35
N ILE A 85 12.48 -7.48 0.42
CA ILE A 85 13.32 -6.41 -0.12
C ILE A 85 12.46 -5.38 -0.85
N LEU A 86 11.55 -5.84 -1.71
CA LEU A 86 10.61 -4.97 -2.41
C LEU A 86 9.70 -4.21 -1.46
N SER A 87 9.13 -4.89 -0.46
CA SER A 87 8.34 -4.25 0.58
C SER A 87 9.13 -3.15 1.30
N ALA A 88 10.39 -3.41 1.62
CA ALA A 88 11.26 -2.44 2.28
C ALA A 88 11.67 -1.26 1.38
N LEU A 89 11.86 -1.49 0.08
CA LEU A 89 12.23 -0.45 -0.89
C LEU A 89 11.06 0.47 -1.22
N ILE A 90 9.86 -0.09 -1.40
CA ILE A 90 8.64 0.68 -1.68
C ILE A 90 8.16 1.40 -0.41
N GLY A 91 8.21 0.70 0.73
CA GLY A 91 7.73 1.19 2.02
C GLY A 91 6.38 0.61 2.43
N THR A 92 6.16 0.48 3.74
CA THR A 92 4.91 -0.07 4.29
C THR A 92 3.88 1.00 4.62
N ALA A 93 4.20 2.28 4.44
CA ALA A 93 3.38 3.38 4.89
C ALA A 93 3.32 4.51 3.85
N VAL A 94 2.17 5.17 3.81
CA VAL A 94 1.96 6.38 3.02
C VAL A 94 1.20 7.40 3.85
N THR A 95 1.56 8.67 3.69
CA THR A 95 0.96 9.80 4.40
C THR A 95 0.34 10.74 3.38
N ILE A 96 -0.96 10.97 3.49
CA ILE A 96 -1.72 11.79 2.54
C ILE A 96 -2.43 12.92 3.31
N PRO A 97 -2.29 14.19 2.90
CA PRO A 97 -3.07 15.27 3.49
C PRO A 97 -4.56 15.07 3.24
N CYS A 98 -5.38 15.56 4.15
CA CYS A 98 -6.82 15.54 4.03
C CYS A 98 -7.34 16.97 4.24
N SER A 99 -8.25 17.41 3.39
CA SER A 99 -8.88 18.73 3.48
C SER A 99 -10.39 18.56 3.37
N GLN A 100 -11.12 19.14 4.32
CA GLN A 100 -12.59 19.04 4.36
C GLN A 100 -13.09 17.57 4.26
N GLY A 101 -12.37 16.64 4.90
CA GLY A 101 -12.70 15.21 4.88
C GLY A 101 -12.39 14.47 3.58
N GLN A 102 -11.75 15.12 2.60
CA GLN A 102 -11.31 14.53 1.35
C GLN A 102 -9.79 14.34 1.34
N LEU A 103 -9.33 13.18 0.86
CA LEU A 103 -7.92 12.95 0.55
C LEU A 103 -7.46 13.97 -0.50
N VAL A 104 -6.34 14.63 -0.24
CA VAL A 104 -5.69 15.53 -1.19
C VAL A 104 -4.71 14.71 -2.02
N LEU A 105 -5.11 14.39 -3.24
CA LEU A 105 -4.36 13.59 -4.21
C LEU A 105 -4.22 14.35 -5.52
N GLY A 106 -3.13 14.11 -6.26
CA GLY A 106 -3.03 14.56 -7.65
C GLY A 106 -4.07 13.87 -8.54
N THR A 107 -4.35 14.44 -9.72
CA THR A 107 -5.39 13.94 -10.66
C THR A 107 -5.27 12.44 -10.96
N TRP A 108 -4.03 11.97 -11.09
CA TRP A 108 -3.70 10.58 -11.44
C TRP A 108 -3.18 9.77 -10.25
N GLN A 109 -3.18 10.35 -9.05
CA GLN A 109 -2.56 9.72 -7.90
C GLN A 109 -3.56 8.80 -7.19
N ARG A 110 -3.33 7.50 -7.25
CA ARG A 110 -4.07 6.47 -6.49
C ARG A 110 -3.26 5.99 -5.31
N ILE A 111 -3.93 5.63 -4.22
CA ILE A 111 -3.34 4.93 -3.07
C ILE A 111 -3.44 3.43 -3.34
N ILE A 112 -2.29 2.76 -3.41
CA ILE A 112 -2.24 1.37 -3.83
C ILE A 112 -1.59 0.47 -2.77
N LEU A 113 -2.15 -0.74 -2.64
CA LEU A 113 -1.56 -1.86 -1.93
C LEU A 113 -0.82 -2.73 -2.94
N VAL A 114 0.49 -2.87 -2.76
CA VAL A 114 1.33 -3.77 -3.57
C VAL A 114 1.46 -5.09 -2.82
N GLU A 115 0.85 -6.14 -3.36
CA GLU A 115 0.97 -7.52 -2.92
C GLU A 115 2.19 -8.18 -3.59
N LEU A 116 3.02 -8.84 -2.79
CA LEU A 116 4.25 -9.48 -3.25
C LEU A 116 4.29 -10.99 -2.92
N ASP A 117 3.45 -11.43 -1.97
CA ASP A 117 3.40 -12.82 -1.48
C ASP A 117 1.95 -13.27 -1.24
N GLY A 118 1.07 -13.01 -2.21
CA GLY A 118 -0.33 -13.42 -2.18
C GLY A 118 -0.55 -14.87 -2.66
N PRO A 119 -1.81 -15.33 -2.74
CA PRO A 119 -3.02 -14.63 -2.28
C PRO A 119 -3.14 -14.61 -0.75
N ARG A 120 -3.49 -13.47 -0.18
CA ARG A 120 -3.62 -13.27 1.28
C ARG A 120 -4.71 -12.26 1.62
N THR A 121 -5.08 -12.20 2.89
CA THR A 121 -5.81 -11.04 3.43
C THR A 121 -4.81 -10.12 4.12
N ARG A 122 -4.60 -8.94 3.55
CA ARG A 122 -3.71 -7.91 4.09
C ARG A 122 -4.48 -6.98 5.01
N GLN A 123 -3.76 -6.45 6.00
CA GLN A 123 -4.29 -5.56 7.03
C GLN A 123 -3.63 -4.20 6.89
N VAL A 124 -4.44 -3.15 6.75
CA VAL A 124 -3.97 -1.76 6.65
C VAL A 124 -4.59 -0.96 7.79
N VAL A 125 -3.75 -0.31 8.58
CA VAL A 125 -4.20 0.64 9.60
C VAL A 125 -4.36 2.01 8.96
N CYS A 126 -5.50 2.66 9.20
CA CYS A 126 -5.79 4.02 8.77
C CYS A 126 -5.96 4.93 10.00
N ASN A 127 -4.98 5.78 10.23
CA ASN A 127 -4.97 6.80 11.27
C ASN A 127 -5.24 8.18 10.67
N PHE A 128 -5.85 9.04 11.46
CA PHE A 128 -6.06 10.44 11.10
C PHE A 128 -5.53 11.32 12.23
N LEU A 129 -4.66 12.26 11.88
CA LEU A 129 -4.16 13.29 12.79
C LEU A 129 -4.78 14.63 12.36
N PRO A 130 -5.67 15.24 13.15
CA PRO A 130 -6.20 16.55 12.83
C PRO A 130 -5.09 17.60 12.83
N LEU A 131 -5.13 18.53 11.87
CA LEU A 131 -4.32 19.74 11.93
C LEU A 131 -5.05 20.76 12.82
N PRO A 132 -4.31 21.57 13.61
CA PRO A 132 -4.91 22.68 14.34
C PRO A 132 -5.51 23.69 13.35
N ASP A 133 -6.62 24.31 13.76
CA ASP A 133 -7.26 25.43 13.06
C ASP A 133 -6.34 26.67 12.99
#